data_AF-A0A316LQS5-F1
#
_entry.id   AF-A0A316LQS5-F1
#
_cell.length_a   1.000
_cell.length_b   1.000
_cell.length_c   1.000
_cell.angle_alpha   90.00
_cell.angle_beta   90.00
_cell.angle_gamma   90.00
#
_symmetry.space_group_name_H-M   'P 1'
#
loop_
_entity.id
_entity.type
_entity.pdbx_description
1 polymer ?
#
loop_
_entity_poly.entity_id
_entity_poly.type
_entity_poly.pdbx_seq_one_letter_code
_entity_poly.pdbx_strand_id
1 'polypeptide(L)' 'MKEQTFEEKLTALDQILAAFETSETPPSLEQALFLYEQGIHLIRECTATLEAAQKRIEDATNI' A
#
# COMPACT_ATOMS: atom_id res chain seq x y z
N MET A 1 -8.26 13.42 -11.74
CA MET A 1 -8.50 12.22 -10.91
C MET A 1 -8.18 12.59 -9.47
N LYS A 2 -8.94 12.08 -8.50
CA LYS A 2 -8.68 12.32 -7.07
C LYS A 2 -7.59 11.33 -6.62
N GLU A 3 -6.55 11.82 -5.94
CA GLU A 3 -5.56 10.92 -5.32
C GLU A 3 -6.25 10.08 -4.24
N GLN A 4 -5.89 8.80 -4.17
CA GLN A 4 -6.37 7.91 -3.12
C GLN A 4 -5.81 8.36 -1.77
N THR A 5 -6.64 8.22 -0.74
CA THR A 5 -6.27 8.44 0.67
C THR A 5 -5.36 7.31 1.18
N PHE A 6 -4.70 7.54 2.31
CA PHE A 6 -3.88 6.52 2.97
C PHE A 6 -4.69 5.24 3.29
N GLU A 7 -5.90 5.40 3.83
CA GLU A 7 -6.77 4.28 4.19
C GLU A 7 -7.23 3.47 2.98
N GLU A 8 -7.54 4.14 1.86
CA GLU A 8 -7.89 3.47 0.60
C GLU A 8 -6.70 2.67 0.04
N LYS A 9 -5.48 3.20 0.12
CA LYS A 9 -4.27 2.50 -0.32
C LYS A 9 -3.96 1.28 0.57
N LEU A 10 -4.13 1.42 1.88
CA LEU A 10 -3.96 0.32 2.83
C LEU A 10 -5.00 -0.78 2.58
N THR A 11 -6.26 -0.41 2.35
CA THR A 11 -7.34 -1.34 2.00
C THR A 11 -7.02 -2.08 0.69
N ALA A 12 -6.46 -1.39 -0.31
CA ALA A 12 -6.05 -2.03 -1.55
C ALA A 12 -4.92 -3.04 -1.34
N LEU A 13 -3.98 -2.78 -0.42
CA LEU A 13 -2.93 -3.72 -0.06
C LEU A 13 -3.52 -4.99 0.58
N ASP A 14 -4.48 -4.84 1.50
CA ASP A 14 -5.17 -5.97 2.12
C ASP A 14 -5.94 -6.81 1.08
N GLN A 15 -6.55 -6.17 0.09
CA GLN A 15 -7.22 -6.87 -1.02
C GLN A 15 -6.24 -7.68 -1.88
N ILE A 16 -5.04 -7.14 -2.12
CA ILE A 16 -3.98 -7.88 -2.83
C ILE A 16 -3.60 -9.12 -2.03
N LEU A 17 -3.36 -8.99 -0.72
CA LEU A 17 -3.02 -10.13 0.16
C LEU A 17 -4.14 -11.18 0.18
N ALA A 18 -5.39 -10.74 0.30
CA ALA A 18 -6.55 -11.63 0.27
C ALA A 18 -6.61 -12.44 -1.03
N ALA A 19 -6.23 -11.88 -2.18
CA ALA A 19 -6.19 -12.61 -3.45
C ALA A 19 -5.18 -13.78 -3.46
N PHE A 20 -4.12 -13.69 -2.65
CA PHE A 20 -3.15 -14.78 -2.47
C PHE A 20 -3.59 -15.79 -1.39
N GLU A 21 -4.31 -15.35 -0.36
CA GLU A 21 -4.69 -16.19 0.78
C GLU A 21 -6.00 -16.97 0.57
N THR A 22 -6.95 -16.41 -0.18
CA THR A 22 -8.32 -16.95 -0.29
C THR A 22 -8.56 -17.83 -1.52
N SER A 23 -7.56 -18.01 -2.38
CA SER A 23 -7.78 -18.70 -3.65
C SER A 23 -7.50 -20.21 -3.53
N GLU A 24 -8.55 -21.03 -3.73
CA GLU A 24 -8.40 -22.49 -3.92
C GLU A 24 -7.48 -22.82 -5.11
N THR A 25 -7.32 -21.85 -6.03
CA THR A 25 -6.36 -21.88 -7.13
C THR A 25 -5.57 -20.57 -7.14
N PRO A 26 -4.24 -20.61 -6.91
CA PRO A 26 -3.42 -19.40 -6.88
C PRO A 26 -3.50 -18.62 -8.20
N PRO A 27 -3.28 -17.30 -8.19
CA PRO A 27 -3.25 -16.50 -9.41
C PRO A 27 -2.24 -17.05 -10.41
N SER A 28 -2.51 -16.86 -11.71
CA SER A 28 -1.51 -17.14 -12.75
C SER A 28 -0.23 -16.35 -12.49
N LEU A 29 0.91 -16.81 -13.00
CA LEU A 29 2.19 -16.13 -12.80
C LEU A 29 2.14 -14.65 -13.23
N GLU A 30 1.52 -14.37 -14.38
CA GLU A 30 1.36 -13.00 -14.89
C GLU A 30 0.51 -12.14 -13.94
N GLN A 31 -0.62 -12.69 -13.46
CA GLN A 31 -1.47 -11.99 -12.50
C GLN A 31 -0.76 -11.78 -11.16
N ALA A 32 0.01 -12.75 -10.70
CA ALA A 32 0.79 -12.67 -9.47
C ALA A 32 1.87 -11.57 -9.56
N LEU A 33 2.57 -11.48 -10.70
CA LEU A 33 3.55 -10.42 -10.96
C LEU A 33 2.87 -9.04 -10.98
N PHE A 34 1.72 -8.91 -11.63
CA PHE A 34 0.95 -7.67 -11.67
C PHE A 34 0.47 -7.23 -10.27
N LEU A 35 -0.05 -8.17 -9.46
CA LEU A 35 -0.45 -7.90 -8.07
C LEU A 35 0.73 -7.51 -7.20
N TYR A 36 1.89 -8.15 -7.40
CA TYR A 36 3.12 -7.83 -6.70
C TYR A 36 3.60 -6.41 -7.00
N GLU A 37 3.68 -6.02 -8.27
CA GLU A 37 4.11 -4.68 -8.68
C GLU A 37 3.18 -3.58 -8.10
N GLN A 38 1.87 -3.83 -8.13
CA GLN A 38 0.90 -2.94 -7.49
C GLN A 38 1.11 -2.86 -5.97
N GLY A 39 1.34 -3.99 -5.31
CA GLY A 39 1.63 -4.03 -3.88
C GLY A 39 2.87 -3.21 -3.52
N ILE A 40 3.96 -3.36 -4.29
CA ILE A 40 5.18 -2.56 -4.12
C ILE A 40 4.91 -1.07 -4.31
N HIS A 41 4.11 -0.70 -5.30
CA HIS A 41 3.73 0.70 -5.50
C HIS A 41 2.96 1.26 -4.29
N LEU A 42 1.92 0.57 -3.83
CA LEU A 42 1.10 0.99 -2.69
C LEU A 42 1.93 1.11 -1.40
N ILE A 43 2.82 0.14 -1.13
CA ILE A 43 3.71 0.18 0.03
C ILE A 43 4.56 1.45 0.01
N ARG A 44 5.16 1.80 -1.14
CA ARG A 44 5.98 3.01 -1.27
C ARG A 44 5.19 4.28 -0.99
N GLU A 45 3.96 4.36 -1.48
CA GLU A 45 3.10 5.52 -1.24
C GLU A 45 2.64 5.63 0.22
N CYS A 46 2.29 4.51 0.84
CA CYS A 46 1.94 4.46 2.27
C CYS A 46 3.14 4.88 3.14
N THR A 47 4.33 4.34 2.87
CA THR A 47 5.55 4.72 3.59
C THR A 47 5.85 6.21 3.43
N ALA A 48 5.79 6.75 2.22
CA ALA A 48 6.01 8.18 1.99
C ALA A 48 5.01 9.07 2.76
N THR A 49 3.75 8.62 2.84
CA THR A 49 2.71 9.33 3.62
C THR A 49 3.03 9.34 5.12
N LEU A 50 3.48 8.19 5.66
CA LEU A 50 3.87 8.07 7.06
C LEU A 50 5.13 8.88 7.38
N GLU A 51 6.13 8.86 6.51
CA GLU A 51 7.35 9.66 6.66
C GLU A 51 7.03 11.17 6.67
N ALA A 52 6.16 11.62 5.78
CA ALA A 52 5.71 13.01 5.77
C ALA A 52 4.95 13.40 7.05
N ALA A 53 4.11 12.50 7.58
CA ALA A 53 3.42 12.71 8.84
C ALA A 53 4.39 12.76 10.03
N GLN A 54 5.36 11.85 10.07
CA GLN A 54 6.40 11.79 11.09
C GLN A 54 7.24 13.06 11.10
N LYS A 55 7.70 13.51 9.94
CA LYS A 55 8.47 14.76 9.80
C LYS A 55 7.71 15.97 10.34
N ARG A 56 6.40 16.05 10.09
CA ARG A 56 5.56 17.14 10.62
C ARG A 56 5.47 17.13 12.14
N ILE A 57 5.46 15.94 12.77
CA ILE A 57 5.47 15.81 14.23
C ILE A 57 6.83 16.23 14.77
N GLU A 58 7.92 15.80 14.16
CA GLU A 58 9.29 16.19 14.55
C GLU A 58 9.47 17.71 14.46
N ASP A 59 9.07 18.32 13.34
CA ASP A 59 9.13 19.77 13.14
C ASP A 59 8.28 20.53 14.19
N ALA A 60 7.16 19.95 14.66
CA ALA A 60 6.27 20.56 15.65
C ALA A 60 6.67 20.32 17.12
N THR A 61 7.53 19.34 17.40
CA THR A 61 7.94 18.93 18.75
C THR A 61 9.35 19.40 19.12
N ASN A 62 10.08 19.98 18.17
CA ASN A 62 11.37 20.61 18.41
C ASN A 62 11.18 21.92 19.21
N ILE A 63 11.39 21.86 20.54
CA ILE A 63 11.52 23.03 21.44
C ILE A 63 12.92 23.64 21.27
#